data_AF-A0A7Y1YMY2-F1
#
_entry.id   AF-A0A7Y1YMY2-F1
#
_cell.length_a   1.000
_cell.length_b   1.000
_cell.length_c   1.000
_cell.angle_alpha   90.00
_cell.angle_beta   90.00
_cell.angle_gamma   90.00
#
_symmetry.space_group_name_H-M   'P 1'
#
loop_
_entity.id
_entity.type
_entity.pdbx_description
1 polymer ?
#
loop_
_entity_poly.entity_id
_entity_poly.type
_entity_poly.pdbx_seq_one_letter_code
_entity_poly.pdbx_strand_id
1 'polypeptide(L)'
;MSENLSELSARKGLEDNLFDRFGKLAQGNGTVSDERLAELADEFLIGEANVYGATTFYDFLKPENQGKKVYICNGTACLCAGTQEKLQAGLQQYFTASEIGHMTCLGRCYENSAFHYQGKNYSGSQAMQLDEVLQKKSGDDAAIYHVRALG
;
A
#
# COMPACT_ATOMS: atom_id res chain seq x y z
N MET A 1 16.16 -14.82 -17.45
CA MET A 1 14.85 -14.35 -16.95
C MET A 1 13.80 -15.20 -17.64
N SER A 2 12.98 -15.94 -16.90
CA SER A 2 11.94 -16.77 -17.51
C SER A 2 10.86 -15.89 -18.11
N GLU A 3 10.55 -16.07 -19.40
CA GLU A 3 9.49 -15.37 -20.15
C GLU A 3 8.06 -15.66 -19.63
N ASN A 4 7.90 -16.29 -18.46
CA ASN A 4 6.70 -17.02 -18.10
C ASN A 4 5.85 -16.37 -17.00
N LEU A 5 6.34 -15.44 -16.17
CA LEU A 5 5.54 -14.99 -15.01
C LEU A 5 4.32 -14.12 -15.41
N SER A 6 4.47 -13.25 -16.40
CA SER A 6 3.33 -12.46 -16.94
C SER A 6 2.32 -13.35 -17.67
N GLU A 7 2.80 -14.33 -18.44
CA GLU A 7 1.96 -15.33 -19.12
C GLU A 7 1.23 -16.27 -18.13
N LEU A 8 1.89 -16.60 -17.02
CA LEU A 8 1.31 -17.39 -15.94
C LEU A 8 0.20 -16.63 -15.20
N SER A 9 0.35 -15.33 -14.97
CA SER A 9 -0.76 -14.51 -14.44
C SER A 9 -1.92 -14.39 -15.43
N ALA A 10 -1.66 -14.50 -16.74
CA ALA A 10 -2.66 -14.47 -17.79
C ALA A 10 -3.22 -15.87 -18.15
N ARG A 11 -2.81 -16.95 -17.46
CA ARG A 11 -3.25 -18.33 -17.75
C ARG A 11 -4.77 -18.50 -17.79
N LYS A 12 -5.49 -17.72 -17.00
CA LYS A 12 -6.96 -17.72 -16.89
C LYS A 12 -7.59 -16.55 -17.67
N GLY A 13 -6.81 -15.83 -18.47
CA GLY A 13 -7.21 -14.64 -19.21
C GLY A 13 -7.21 -13.36 -18.35
N LEU A 14 -7.66 -12.25 -18.94
CA LEU A 14 -7.74 -10.95 -18.26
C LEU A 14 -8.91 -10.89 -17.26
N GLU A 15 -9.95 -11.70 -17.47
CA GLU A 15 -11.18 -11.71 -16.66
C GLU A 15 -10.96 -12.32 -15.26
N ASP A 16 -10.09 -13.34 -15.15
CA ASP A 16 -9.75 -14.02 -13.90
C ASP A 16 -8.23 -14.04 -13.68
N ASN A 17 -7.61 -12.86 -13.66
CA ASN A 17 -6.18 -12.75 -13.48
C ASN A 17 -5.77 -12.85 -11.99
N LEU A 18 -4.57 -13.39 -11.75
CA LEU A 18 -4.05 -13.66 -10.41
C LEU A 18 -3.98 -12.40 -9.51
N PHE A 19 -3.56 -11.26 -10.04
CA PHE A 19 -3.42 -10.04 -9.25
C PHE A 19 -4.76 -9.45 -8.81
N ASP A 20 -5.77 -9.50 -9.68
CA ASP A 20 -7.14 -9.13 -9.33
C ASP A 20 -7.72 -10.06 -8.25
N ARG A 21 -7.41 -11.37 -8.31
CA ARG A 21 -7.77 -12.32 -7.25
C ARG A 21 -7.14 -11.96 -5.91
N PHE A 22 -5.86 -11.54 -5.89
CA PHE A 22 -5.24 -11.04 -4.65
C PHE A 22 -6.00 -9.84 -4.09
N GLY A 23 -6.30 -8.85 -4.94
CA GLY A 23 -7.05 -7.65 -4.54
C GLY A 23 -8.42 -8.00 -3.97
N LYS A 24 -9.18 -8.87 -4.64
CA LYS A 24 -10.51 -9.34 -4.22
C LYS A 24 -10.48 -10.10 -2.91
N LEU A 25 -9.51 -11.01 -2.72
CA LEU A 25 -9.39 -11.79 -1.49
C LEU A 25 -8.92 -10.95 -0.29
N ALA A 26 -8.27 -9.82 -0.54
CA ALA A 26 -7.86 -8.88 0.48
C ALA A 26 -8.96 -7.85 0.88
N GLN A 27 -10.19 -7.91 0.31
CA GLN A 27 -11.34 -6.98 0.47
C GLN A 27 -11.95 -6.77 1.87
N GLY A 28 -11.16 -6.94 2.91
CA GLY A 28 -11.57 -6.58 4.26
C GLY A 28 -10.45 -6.72 5.28
N ASN A 29 -9.40 -7.46 4.93
CA ASN A 29 -8.27 -7.72 5.83
C ASN A 29 -6.96 -7.09 5.35
N GLY A 30 -6.90 -6.54 4.13
CA GLY A 30 -5.67 -5.93 3.59
C GLY A 30 -4.52 -6.93 3.36
N THR A 31 -4.82 -8.23 3.42
CA THR A 31 -3.89 -9.31 3.10
C THR A 31 -4.67 -10.58 2.76
N VAL A 32 -4.03 -11.52 2.07
CA VAL A 32 -4.61 -12.81 1.68
C VAL A 32 -4.09 -13.88 2.65
N SER A 33 -4.96 -14.79 3.12
CA SER A 33 -4.52 -15.84 4.04
C SER A 33 -3.66 -16.90 3.35
N ASP A 34 -2.78 -17.56 4.10
CA ASP A 34 -1.87 -18.58 3.59
C ASP A 34 -2.63 -19.74 2.91
N GLU A 35 -3.79 -20.14 3.45
CA GLU A 35 -4.62 -21.18 2.86
C GLU A 35 -5.14 -20.76 1.47
N ARG A 36 -5.57 -19.50 1.32
CA ARG A 36 -6.02 -18.97 0.03
C ARG A 36 -4.88 -18.79 -0.95
N LEU A 37 -3.68 -18.46 -0.46
CA LEU A 37 -2.49 -18.38 -1.31
C LEU A 37 -2.10 -19.76 -1.85
N ALA A 38 -2.20 -20.82 -1.04
CA ALA A 38 -1.99 -22.19 -1.48
C ALA A 38 -3.02 -22.62 -2.55
N GLU A 39 -4.30 -22.31 -2.34
CA GLU A 39 -5.35 -22.57 -3.35
C GLU A 39 -5.06 -21.86 -4.67
N LEU A 40 -4.64 -20.58 -4.64
CA LEU A 40 -4.26 -19.83 -5.84
C LEU A 40 -3.03 -20.40 -6.54
N ALA A 41 -2.05 -20.89 -5.78
CA ALA A 41 -0.86 -21.53 -6.32
C ALA A 41 -1.23 -22.75 -7.17
N ASP A 42 -2.13 -23.59 -6.66
CA ASP A 42 -2.66 -24.75 -7.38
C ASP A 42 -3.52 -24.33 -8.60
N GLU A 43 -4.44 -23.37 -8.43
CA GLU A 43 -5.34 -22.91 -9.51
C GLU A 43 -4.60 -22.32 -10.71
N PHE A 44 -3.54 -21.55 -10.46
CA PHE A 44 -2.72 -20.89 -11.49
C PHE A 44 -1.50 -21.74 -11.88
N LEU A 45 -1.31 -22.90 -11.24
CA LEU A 45 -0.23 -23.85 -11.49
C LEU A 45 1.15 -23.16 -11.38
N ILE A 46 1.34 -22.42 -10.29
CA ILE A 46 2.55 -21.67 -9.90
C ILE A 46 2.94 -22.04 -8.48
N GLY A 47 4.23 -21.96 -8.13
CA GLY A 47 4.67 -22.30 -6.77
C GLY A 47 4.11 -21.35 -5.70
N GLU A 48 3.78 -21.88 -4.52
CA GLU A 48 3.30 -21.10 -3.37
C GLU A 48 4.24 -19.94 -3.03
N ALA A 49 5.56 -20.16 -3.09
CA ALA A 49 6.56 -19.13 -2.86
C ALA A 49 6.42 -17.91 -3.81
N ASN A 50 5.98 -18.14 -5.05
CA ASN A 50 5.75 -17.05 -6.01
C ASN A 50 4.48 -16.27 -5.66
N VAL A 51 3.42 -16.96 -5.25
CA VAL A 51 2.15 -16.35 -4.85
C VAL A 51 2.30 -15.55 -3.56
N TYR A 52 2.97 -16.12 -2.57
CA TYR A 52 3.33 -15.45 -1.33
C TYR A 52 4.24 -14.24 -1.59
N GLY A 53 5.31 -14.43 -2.37
CA GLY A 53 6.24 -13.36 -2.74
C GLY A 53 5.54 -12.21 -3.47
N ALA A 54 4.64 -12.50 -4.39
CA ALA A 54 3.87 -11.48 -5.09
C ALA A 54 2.92 -10.73 -4.14
N THR A 55 2.20 -11.45 -3.28
CA THR A 55 1.24 -10.84 -2.34
C THR A 55 1.93 -9.94 -1.32
N THR A 56 3.05 -10.39 -0.75
CA THR A 56 3.84 -9.64 0.24
C THR A 56 4.63 -8.48 -0.36
N PHE A 57 4.83 -8.44 -1.68
CA PHE A 57 5.51 -7.34 -2.35
C PHE A 57 4.67 -6.05 -2.39
N TYR A 58 3.36 -6.17 -2.57
CA TYR A 58 2.49 -5.00 -2.68
C TYR A 58 2.13 -4.44 -1.31
N ASP A 59 2.37 -3.14 -1.10
CA ASP A 59 2.17 -2.50 0.21
C ASP A 59 0.73 -2.60 0.76
N PHE A 60 -0.28 -2.72 -0.10
CA PHE A 60 -1.67 -2.89 0.32
C PHE A 60 -2.07 -4.34 0.64
N LEU A 61 -1.20 -5.31 0.37
CA LEU A 61 -1.47 -6.74 0.51
C LEU A 61 -0.53 -7.42 1.51
N LYS A 62 0.58 -6.78 1.87
CA LYS A 62 1.56 -7.38 2.77
C LYS A 62 1.02 -7.49 4.20
N PRO A 63 1.22 -8.62 4.89
CA PRO A 63 0.72 -8.85 6.25
C PRO A 63 1.14 -7.76 7.25
N GLU A 64 2.33 -7.18 7.11
CA GLU A 64 2.83 -6.13 8.01
C GLU A 64 2.02 -4.84 7.93
N ASN A 65 1.28 -4.65 6.83
CA ASN A 65 0.41 -3.51 6.61
C ASN A 65 -1.08 -3.80 6.94
N GLN A 66 -1.38 -4.98 7.46
CA GLN A 66 -2.71 -5.31 7.98
C GLN A 66 -3.09 -4.36 9.13
N GLY A 67 -4.28 -3.76 9.02
CA GLY A 67 -4.82 -2.85 10.04
C GLY A 67 -4.17 -1.47 10.13
N LYS A 68 -3.22 -1.14 9.23
CA LYS A 68 -2.63 0.20 9.16
C LYS A 68 -3.65 1.20 8.62
N LYS A 69 -3.66 2.41 9.19
CA LYS A 69 -4.56 3.51 8.82
C LYS A 69 -3.85 4.62 8.06
N VAL A 70 -2.55 4.78 8.31
CA VAL A 70 -1.70 5.79 7.69
C VAL A 70 -0.37 5.16 7.31
N TYR A 71 0.21 5.57 6.18
CA TYR A 71 1.48 5.04 5.70
C TYR A 71 2.49 6.15 5.45
N ILE A 72 3.67 6.03 6.04
CA ILE A 72 4.78 6.97 5.84
C ILE A 72 5.63 6.49 4.66
N CYS A 73 5.93 7.39 3.72
CA CYS A 73 6.77 7.07 2.58
C CYS A 73 8.19 6.73 3.03
N ASN A 74 8.65 5.51 2.76
CA ASN A 74 10.03 5.07 2.97
C ASN A 74 10.85 5.04 1.66
N GLY A 75 10.40 5.76 0.62
CA GLY A 75 11.15 5.90 -0.62
C GLY A 75 12.47 6.65 -0.42
N THR A 76 13.47 6.31 -1.23
CA THR A 76 14.85 6.83 -1.10
C THR A 76 14.94 8.35 -1.03
N ALA A 77 14.18 9.07 -1.87
CA ALA A 77 14.14 10.53 -1.84
C ALA A 77 13.72 11.09 -0.47
N CYS A 78 12.65 10.53 0.11
CA CYS A 78 12.15 10.98 1.42
C CYS A 78 13.09 10.59 2.57
N LEU A 79 13.75 9.43 2.48
CA LEU A 79 14.77 9.02 3.44
C LEU A 79 15.99 9.95 3.39
N CYS A 80 16.51 10.24 2.20
CA CYS A 80 17.63 11.17 2.02
C CYS A 80 17.30 12.60 2.46
N ALA A 81 16.04 13.02 2.37
CA ALA A 81 15.59 14.31 2.86
C ALA A 81 15.50 14.39 4.40
N GLY A 82 15.52 13.26 5.12
CA GLY A 82 15.45 13.22 6.58
C GLY A 82 14.13 13.74 7.18
N THR A 83 13.08 13.88 6.36
CA THR A 83 11.81 14.52 6.78
C THR A 83 10.86 13.57 7.51
N GLN A 84 11.06 12.26 7.39
CA GLN A 84 10.09 11.27 7.84
C GLN A 84 10.06 11.06 9.35
N GLU A 85 11.15 11.31 10.06
CA GLU A 85 11.16 11.23 11.53
C GLU A 85 10.22 12.28 12.15
N LYS A 86 10.26 13.52 11.63
CA LYS A 86 9.37 14.59 12.08
C LYS A 86 7.91 14.29 11.75
N LEU A 87 7.64 13.76 10.55
CA LEU A 87 6.30 13.35 10.16
C LEU A 87 5.78 12.22 11.05
N GLN A 88 6.60 11.21 11.33
CA GLN A 88 6.25 10.12 12.22
C GLN A 88 5.89 10.62 13.62
N ALA A 89 6.70 11.51 14.20
CA ALA A 89 6.41 12.09 15.51
C ALA A 89 5.09 12.88 15.52
N GLY A 90 4.75 13.57 14.43
CA GLY A 90 3.46 14.25 14.27
C GLY A 90 2.28 13.26 14.20
N LEU A 91 2.40 12.22 13.37
CA LEU A 91 1.36 11.21 13.21
C LEU A 91 1.11 10.39 14.49
N GLN A 92 2.15 10.15 15.29
CA GLN A 92 2.04 9.44 16.57
C GLN A 92 1.17 10.15 17.62
N GLN A 93 0.81 11.42 17.39
CA GLN A 93 -0.15 12.14 18.24
C GLN A 93 -1.61 11.74 17.95
N TYR A 94 -1.89 11.16 16.77
CA TYR A 94 -3.24 10.81 16.32
C TYR A 94 -3.43 9.30 16.12
N PHE A 95 -2.35 8.58 15.85
CA PHE A 95 -2.34 7.15 15.57
C PHE A 95 -1.38 6.43 16.51
N THR A 96 -1.78 5.23 16.93
CA THR A 96 -0.88 4.31 17.63
C THR A 96 0.21 3.80 16.68
N ALA A 97 1.35 3.35 17.22
CA ALA A 97 2.42 2.77 16.42
C ALA A 97 1.94 1.57 15.56
N SER A 98 0.96 0.81 16.04
CA SER A 98 0.37 -0.30 15.29
C SER A 98 -0.48 0.17 14.11
N GLU A 99 -0.99 1.39 14.10
CA GLU A 99 -1.80 1.96 13.00
C GLU A 99 -0.94 2.68 11.94
N ILE A 100 0.34 2.92 12.23
CA ILE A 100 1.29 3.55 11.31
C ILE A 100 2.05 2.46 10.57
N GLY A 101 1.98 2.48 9.24
CA GLY A 101 2.71 1.59 8.34
C GLY A 101 3.69 2.34 7.45
N HIS A 102 4.32 1.60 6.55
CA HIS A 102 5.17 2.15 5.51
C HIS A 102 4.71 1.72 4.13
N MET A 103 4.85 2.63 3.18
CA MET A 103 4.55 2.42 1.77
C MET A 103 5.68 2.99 0.93
N THR A 104 6.12 2.22 -0.06
CA THR A 104 7.26 2.58 -0.90
C THR A 104 6.79 3.49 -2.02
N CYS A 105 7.41 4.68 -2.10
CA CYS A 105 7.24 5.65 -3.19
C CYS A 105 5.79 6.13 -3.42
N LEU A 106 5.44 7.27 -2.80
CA LEU A 106 4.12 7.90 -2.99
C LEU A 106 4.03 8.87 -4.18
N GLY A 107 5.08 8.98 -4.99
CA GLY A 107 5.13 9.91 -6.14
C GLY A 107 5.23 11.40 -5.75
N ARG A 108 5.64 11.69 -4.51
CA ARG A 108 5.72 13.03 -3.90
C ARG A 108 7.15 13.44 -3.55
N CYS A 109 8.12 12.95 -4.32
CA CYS A 109 9.54 13.04 -4.01
C CYS A 109 10.06 14.49 -3.93
N TYR A 110 9.51 15.40 -4.74
CA TYR A 110 9.89 16.81 -4.74
C TYR A 110 9.47 17.52 -3.45
N GLU A 111 8.28 17.20 -2.94
CA GLU A 111 7.68 17.84 -1.76
C GLU A 111 8.20 17.25 -0.44
N ASN A 112 8.63 15.98 -0.45
CA ASN A 112 9.04 15.22 0.74
C ASN A 112 7.95 15.17 1.82
N SER A 113 8.30 14.67 3.02
CA SER A 113 7.33 14.46 4.13
C SER A 113 6.07 13.74 3.67
N ALA A 114 6.23 12.76 2.77
CA ALA A 114 5.10 12.17 2.07
C ALA A 114 4.45 11.06 2.91
N PHE A 115 3.12 11.05 2.96
CA PHE A 115 2.32 10.00 3.61
C PHE A 115 1.01 9.72 2.87
N HIS A 116 0.48 8.52 3.07
CA HIS A 116 -0.80 8.08 2.53
C HIS A 116 -1.83 7.99 3.65
N TYR A 117 -3.00 8.59 3.45
CA TYR A 117 -4.13 8.53 4.38
C TYR A 117 -5.45 8.57 3.64
N GLN A 118 -6.41 7.71 4.02
CA GLN A 118 -7.78 7.65 3.48
C GLN A 118 -7.87 7.77 1.95
N GLY A 119 -7.00 7.05 1.27
CA GLY A 119 -7.03 6.96 -0.16
C GLY A 119 -6.43 8.16 -0.90
N LYS A 120 -5.59 8.95 -0.23
CA LYS A 120 -4.87 10.09 -0.84
C LYS A 120 -3.44 10.17 -0.33
N ASN A 121 -2.56 10.70 -1.19
CA ASN A 121 -1.17 10.99 -0.84
C ASN A 121 -1.04 12.47 -0.51
N TYR A 122 -0.39 12.76 0.61
CA TYR A 122 -0.11 14.08 1.17
C TYR A 122 1.39 14.27 1.31
N SER A 123 1.86 15.53 1.34
CA SER A 123 3.29 15.86 1.40
C SER A 123 3.54 17.34 1.73
N GLY A 124 4.81 17.72 1.93
CA GLY A 124 5.21 19.13 2.07
C GLY A 124 4.52 19.83 3.25
N SER A 125 3.86 20.97 2.99
CA SER A 125 3.17 21.74 4.03
C SER A 125 2.01 20.98 4.69
N GLN A 126 1.40 20.03 3.98
CA GLN A 126 0.31 19.21 4.52
C GLN A 126 0.79 18.30 5.66
N ALA A 127 2.06 17.87 5.62
CA ALA A 127 2.70 17.14 6.71
C ALA A 127 2.91 18.00 7.97
N MET A 128 2.83 19.33 7.85
CA MET A 128 2.91 20.26 8.99
C MET A 128 1.52 20.67 9.52
N GLN A 129 0.45 20.34 8.78
CA GLN A 129 -0.94 20.71 9.08
C GLN A 129 -1.79 19.44 9.25
N LEU A 130 -1.30 18.49 10.06
CA LEU A 130 -1.95 17.20 10.25
C LEU A 130 -3.37 17.33 10.81
N ASP A 131 -3.62 18.26 11.73
CA ASP A 131 -4.98 18.52 12.24
C ASP A 131 -5.98 18.80 11.11
N GLU A 132 -5.60 19.67 10.17
CA GLU A 132 -6.47 20.00 9.04
C GLU A 132 -6.68 18.81 8.12
N VAL A 133 -5.60 18.08 7.80
CA VAL A 133 -5.66 16.90 6.92
C VAL A 133 -6.53 15.80 7.52
N LEU A 134 -6.43 15.58 8.83
CA LEU A 134 -7.12 14.49 9.52
C LEU A 134 -8.57 14.84 9.88
N GLN A 135 -8.89 16.13 10.07
CA GLN A 135 -10.25 16.60 10.37
C GLN A 135 -11.07 16.94 9.12
N LYS A 136 -10.44 17.32 7.99
CA LYS A 136 -11.15 17.56 6.72
C LYS A 136 -11.78 16.25 6.22
N LYS A 137 -13.11 16.22 6.10
CA LYS A 137 -13.80 15.23 5.25
C LYS A 137 -13.44 15.54 3.80
N SER A 138 -12.43 14.84 3.27
CA SER A 138 -12.14 14.66 1.84
C SER A 138 -12.76 15.70 0.88
N GLY A 139 -12.19 16.91 0.84
CA GLY A 139 -12.74 18.01 0.02
C GLY A 139 -11.67 18.90 -0.61
N ASP A 140 -10.95 19.70 0.18
CA ASP A 140 -10.52 20.99 -0.38
C ASP A 140 -9.03 21.20 -0.72
N ASP A 141 -8.08 20.34 -0.33
CA ASP A 141 -6.64 20.61 -0.64
C ASP A 141 -5.81 19.37 -1.02
N ALA A 142 -6.44 18.21 -1.19
CA ALA A 142 -5.72 16.97 -1.47
C ALA A 142 -5.73 16.65 -2.97
N ALA A 143 -4.74 15.86 -3.40
CA ALA A 143 -4.58 15.40 -4.77
C ALA A 143 -5.92 15.07 -5.49
N ILE A 144 -6.02 15.42 -6.78
CA ILE A 144 -7.22 15.23 -7.64
C ILE A 144 -7.52 13.73 -7.91
N TYR A 145 -6.77 12.82 -7.28
CA TYR A 145 -6.86 11.38 -7.49
C TYR A 145 -7.18 10.65 -6.19
N HIS A 146 -7.67 9.42 -6.32
CA HIS A 146 -7.96 8.50 -5.23
C HIS A 146 -7.09 7.24 -5.39
N VAL A 147 -6.34 6.90 -4.36
CA VAL A 147 -5.47 5.72 -4.31
C VAL A 147 -6.02 4.79 -3.24
N ARG A 148 -6.81 3.79 -3.58
CA ARG A 148 -7.20 2.76 -2.62
C ARG A 148 -6.88 1.39 -3.18
N ALA A 149 -6.65 0.44 -2.28
CA ALA A 149 -6.85 -0.95 -2.65
C ALA A 149 -8.32 -1.13 -3.05
N LEU A 150 -8.60 -2.07 -3.95
CA LEU A 150 -9.97 -2.60 -4.06
C LEU A 150 -10.38 -3.32 -2.77
N GLY A 151 -9.38 -3.66 -1.94
CA GLY A 151 -9.36 -4.13 -0.56
C GLY A 151 -10.18 -3.33 0.45
#